data_AF-A0A8C1D5L9-F1
#
_entry.id   AF-A0A8C1D5L9-F1
#
_cell.length_a   1.000
_cell.length_b   1.000
_cell.length_c   1.000
_cell.angle_alpha   90.00
_cell.angle_beta   90.00
_cell.angle_gamma   90.00
#
_symmetry.space_group_name_H-M   'P 1'
#
loop_
_entity.id
_entity.type
_entity.pdbx_description
1 polymer ?
#
loop_
_entity_poly.entity_id
_entity_poly.type
_entity_poly.pdbx_seq_one_letter_code
_entity_poly.pdbx_strand_id
1 'polypeptide(L)'
;MDEDSKPLLGSVRAGEYYTDSLDPKQRRPFHVEPRNIVGDEVQERVSAEAAALSSRVHYYGRLTASSDRLLVPPDHVIPSPEDIYIYSPLGTAFKVHGGDSTPKNPSIVTIFAIWNTMMGTSILSMPWGIKQAGFTLGIIIIVLMGLLTLYCCYRVLKSTKSIPYVDTSDWEFPDVCKYYFGGFGKWSSLVFSLVSLIGAMVVYWVLMSNFLFNTGKFIYNYVHNVNTSDTFGTNGTDRVICPYPNLDPDGDSSTLQYYVSDNSTGPVFDRWWSKTNTIPFYLIILLLPLLNFRSASFFARFTFLGTLSVVYLIFLVTYKAIRLGFHLDFHWFDSSVFFVPEFRSLFPQLTGVLTLAFFIHNCIITLMKNNRHQENNVRDLSLAYLLVGLTYLYVGVLIFAAFPSPPLSKECIEPNFLDNFPSSDILVFFARTCLLFQMTTVYPLLGYLVRVQLMGQLFGDHYPSFLHVFILNIFVVGAGVLMARFYPNIGSIIRACVYTAVL
;
A
#
# COMPACT_ATOMS: atom_id res chain seq x y z
N MET A 1 -38.53 -55.51 -38.87
CA MET A 1 -37.68 -56.55 -38.25
C MET A 1 -36.25 -56.18 -38.59
N ASP A 2 -35.62 -55.55 -37.60
CA ASP A 2 -34.37 -56.03 -36.97
C ASP A 2 -33.14 -56.06 -37.90
N GLU A 3 -32.13 -55.24 -37.60
CA GLU A 3 -30.92 -55.63 -36.85
C GLU A 3 -29.98 -56.56 -37.65
N ASP A 4 -28.66 -56.40 -37.62
CA ASP A 4 -27.78 -55.33 -37.13
C ASP A 4 -26.37 -55.61 -37.70
N SER A 5 -25.38 -54.79 -37.33
CA SER A 5 -23.99 -55.24 -37.14
C SER A 5 -23.21 -55.78 -38.38
N LYS A 6 -22.32 -54.92 -38.93
CA LYS A 6 -20.99 -55.40 -39.36
C LYS A 6 -19.89 -54.34 -39.22
N PRO A 7 -18.83 -54.60 -38.44
CA PRO A 7 -17.79 -53.60 -38.17
C PRO A 7 -16.47 -53.83 -38.95
N LEU A 8 -15.62 -52.79 -38.91
CA LEU A 8 -14.15 -52.81 -38.98
C LEU A 8 -13.42 -53.16 -40.30
N LEU A 9 -13.03 -52.08 -41.00
CA LEU A 9 -11.70 -51.81 -41.58
C LEU A 9 -10.77 -53.00 -41.94
N GLY A 10 -10.52 -53.16 -43.24
CA GLY A 10 -9.44 -54.00 -43.79
C GLY A 10 -8.37 -53.19 -44.54
N SER A 11 -7.14 -53.25 -44.02
CA SER A 11 -5.82 -53.30 -44.70
C SER A 11 -5.59 -52.57 -46.05
N VAL A 12 -4.54 -51.72 -46.08
CA VAL A 12 -3.93 -51.11 -47.28
C VAL A 12 -2.91 -52.04 -47.96
N ARG A 13 -2.90 -52.10 -49.31
CA ARG A 13 -1.74 -52.28 -50.24
C ARG A 13 -2.28 -52.56 -51.68
N ALA A 14 -1.57 -52.30 -52.79
CA ALA A 14 -0.59 -51.27 -53.18
C ALA A 14 -0.27 -51.46 -54.69
N GLY A 15 -0.50 -50.42 -55.52
CA GLY A 15 -0.28 -50.42 -56.99
C GLY A 15 -1.15 -51.43 -57.78
N GLU A 16 -1.32 -51.41 -59.11
CA GLU A 16 -1.07 -50.47 -60.23
C GLU A 16 -1.71 -51.13 -61.49
N TYR A 17 -2.04 -50.51 -62.64
CA TYR A 17 -1.82 -49.18 -63.23
C TYR A 17 -2.98 -48.88 -64.24
N TYR A 18 -2.97 -47.72 -64.91
CA TYR A 18 -3.69 -47.32 -66.16
C TYR A 18 -5.17 -46.86 -66.16
N THR A 19 -5.32 -45.57 -66.53
CA THR A 19 -6.39 -44.90 -67.30
C THR A 19 -7.84 -44.90 -66.75
N ASP A 20 -8.59 -43.78 -66.78
CA ASP A 20 -8.55 -42.72 -67.80
C ASP A 20 -8.65 -41.27 -67.24
N SER A 21 -8.37 -40.28 -68.10
CA SER A 21 -8.08 -38.89 -67.72
C SER A 21 -9.29 -38.02 -67.32
N LEU A 22 -9.08 -37.16 -66.33
CA LEU A 22 -10.01 -36.16 -65.80
C LEU A 22 -10.20 -34.96 -66.75
N ASP A 23 -11.45 -34.52 -66.92
CA ASP A 23 -11.82 -33.20 -67.47
C ASP A 23 -12.51 -32.33 -66.38
N PRO A 24 -12.56 -30.99 -66.46
CA PRO A 24 -11.41 -30.22 -65.98
C PRO A 24 -11.82 -28.99 -65.14
N LYS A 25 -12.28 -29.13 -63.87
CA LYS A 25 -12.71 -27.91 -63.13
C LYS A 25 -12.66 -27.83 -61.61
N GLN A 26 -12.33 -28.89 -60.86
CA GLN A 26 -12.66 -28.92 -59.41
C GLN A 26 -11.52 -29.16 -58.41
N ARG A 27 -10.25 -29.00 -58.81
CA ARG A 27 -9.11 -28.95 -57.86
C ARG A 27 -8.04 -27.93 -58.27
N ARG A 28 -8.20 -26.69 -57.78
CA ARG A 28 -7.13 -25.74 -57.45
C ARG A 28 -7.67 -24.75 -56.38
N PRO A 29 -6.79 -24.08 -55.62
CA PRO A 29 -7.01 -23.87 -54.18
C PRO A 29 -7.89 -22.65 -53.84
N PHE A 30 -8.31 -22.60 -52.58
CA PHE A 30 -8.92 -21.47 -51.85
C PHE A 30 -9.25 -20.24 -52.70
N HIS A 31 -10.50 -20.16 -53.18
CA HIS A 31 -11.02 -18.94 -53.79
C HIS A 31 -11.24 -17.88 -52.70
N VAL A 32 -10.29 -16.96 -52.55
CA VAL A 32 -10.43 -15.77 -51.71
C VAL A 32 -11.13 -14.69 -52.53
N GLU A 33 -12.29 -14.21 -52.07
CA GLU A 33 -12.99 -13.11 -52.73
C GLU A 33 -12.13 -11.83 -52.73
N PRO A 34 -12.21 -10.99 -53.79
CA PRO A 34 -11.35 -9.82 -53.99
C PRO A 34 -11.77 -8.61 -53.13
N ARG A 35 -12.09 -8.84 -51.85
CA ARG A 35 -12.31 -7.79 -50.83
C ARG A 35 -11.14 -7.63 -49.86
N ASN A 36 -10.18 -8.55 -49.85
CA ASN A 36 -9.02 -8.56 -48.96
C ASN A 36 -7.66 -8.49 -49.69
N ILE A 37 -7.61 -7.94 -50.91
CA ILE A 37 -6.34 -7.58 -51.54
C ILE A 37 -6.04 -6.12 -51.19
N VAL A 38 -5.42 -5.92 -50.02
CA VAL A 38 -4.77 -4.67 -49.67
C VAL A 38 -3.36 -4.72 -50.27
N GLY A 39 -2.96 -3.66 -50.96
CA GLY A 39 -1.62 -3.53 -51.54
C GLY A 39 -0.53 -3.38 -50.48
N ASP A 40 0.71 -3.31 -50.93
CA ASP A 40 1.91 -3.26 -50.07
C ASP A 40 1.85 -2.20 -48.96
N GLU A 41 2.59 -2.52 -47.89
CA GLU A 41 2.83 -1.75 -46.65
C GLU A 41 1.83 -1.89 -45.48
N VAL A 42 2.41 -1.82 -44.26
CA VAL A 42 1.81 -1.77 -42.90
C VAL A 42 1.49 -3.11 -42.20
N GLN A 43 2.39 -3.48 -41.28
CA GLN A 43 2.22 -4.30 -40.05
C GLN A 43 1.24 -5.50 -40.06
N GLU A 44 1.74 -6.69 -39.70
CA GLU A 44 0.90 -7.84 -39.27
C GLU A 44 0.00 -7.45 -38.07
N ARG A 45 -1.25 -7.09 -38.33
CA ARG A 45 -2.24 -6.70 -37.30
C ARG A 45 -3.16 -7.82 -36.84
N VAL A 46 -3.12 -8.99 -37.50
CA VAL A 46 -3.95 -10.16 -37.18
C VAL A 46 -3.15 -11.44 -37.42
N SER A 47 -2.98 -12.28 -36.39
CA SER A 47 -2.43 -13.63 -36.57
C SER A 47 -3.34 -14.48 -37.45
N ALA A 48 -2.76 -15.26 -38.36
CA ALA A 48 -3.49 -16.17 -39.25
C ALA A 48 -4.40 -17.14 -38.47
N GLU A 49 -3.98 -17.56 -37.27
CA GLU A 49 -4.76 -18.43 -36.38
C GLU A 49 -6.04 -17.76 -35.89
N ALA A 50 -5.96 -16.49 -35.47
CA ALA A 50 -7.12 -15.72 -35.01
C ALA A 50 -8.12 -15.48 -36.15
N ALA A 51 -7.64 -15.15 -37.34
CA ALA A 51 -8.49 -14.97 -38.53
C ALA A 51 -9.23 -16.28 -38.90
N ALA A 52 -8.52 -17.42 -38.87
CA ALA A 52 -9.13 -18.73 -39.09
C ALA A 52 -10.20 -19.04 -38.03
N LEU A 53 -9.91 -18.81 -36.74
CA LEU A 53 -10.85 -18.99 -35.63
C LEU A 53 -12.11 -18.14 -35.82
N SER A 54 -11.95 -16.85 -36.14
CA SER A 54 -13.07 -15.93 -36.37
C SER A 54 -13.96 -16.38 -37.52
N SER A 55 -13.38 -16.86 -38.63
CA SER A 55 -14.15 -17.39 -39.76
C SER A 55 -14.97 -18.62 -39.39
N ARG A 56 -14.39 -19.50 -38.55
CA ARG A 56 -15.03 -20.73 -38.07
C ARG A 56 -16.20 -20.42 -37.14
N VAL A 57 -16.02 -19.49 -36.19
CA VAL A 57 -17.10 -19.03 -35.29
C VAL A 57 -18.23 -18.36 -36.08
N HIS A 58 -17.92 -17.53 -37.08
CA HIS A 58 -18.95 -16.93 -37.96
C HIS A 58 -19.71 -17.98 -38.79
N TYR A 59 -19.04 -19.04 -39.24
CA TYR A 59 -19.69 -20.13 -39.98
C TYR A 59 -20.70 -20.88 -39.09
N TYR A 60 -20.31 -21.31 -37.88
CA TYR A 60 -21.23 -21.97 -36.96
C TYR A 60 -22.33 -21.03 -36.45
N GLY A 61 -22.03 -19.75 -36.21
CA GLY A 61 -23.03 -18.74 -35.85
C GLY A 61 -24.14 -18.57 -36.91
N ARG A 62 -23.84 -18.78 -38.19
CA ARG A 62 -24.85 -18.81 -39.27
C ARG A 62 -25.65 -20.12 -39.30
N LEU A 63 -25.05 -21.25 -38.91
CA LEU A 63 -25.73 -22.55 -38.82
C LEU A 63 -26.68 -22.62 -37.60
N THR A 64 -26.30 -22.02 -36.47
CA THR A 64 -27.14 -21.95 -35.26
C THR A 64 -28.32 -20.98 -35.37
N ALA A 65 -28.44 -20.23 -36.48
CA ALA A 65 -29.59 -19.37 -36.75
C ALA A 65 -30.86 -20.18 -37.11
N SER A 66 -30.69 -21.42 -37.58
CA SER A 66 -31.76 -22.43 -37.61
C SER A 66 -31.77 -23.21 -36.29
N SER A 67 -32.92 -23.25 -35.62
CA SER A 67 -33.12 -23.71 -34.24
C SER A 67 -32.87 -25.19 -33.95
N ASP A 68 -32.23 -25.93 -34.86
CA ASP A 68 -32.04 -27.37 -34.76
C ASP A 68 -30.90 -27.74 -33.81
N ARG A 69 -31.23 -28.54 -32.80
CA ARG A 69 -30.32 -28.96 -31.72
C ARG A 69 -29.16 -29.86 -32.19
N LEU A 70 -29.24 -30.36 -33.42
CA LEU A 70 -28.18 -31.11 -34.12
C LEU A 70 -27.12 -30.22 -34.80
N LEU A 71 -27.38 -28.91 -34.96
CA LEU A 71 -26.46 -27.94 -35.56
C LEU A 71 -25.67 -27.13 -34.52
N VAL A 72 -25.80 -27.48 -33.24
CA VAL A 72 -24.97 -26.92 -32.16
C VAL A 72 -23.51 -27.36 -32.38
N PRO A 73 -22.54 -26.44 -32.38
CA PRO A 73 -21.13 -26.79 -32.58
C PRO A 73 -20.64 -27.75 -31.47
N PRO A 74 -19.96 -28.86 -31.81
CA PRO A 74 -19.40 -29.78 -30.82
C PRO A 74 -18.36 -29.11 -29.91
N ASP A 75 -18.23 -29.59 -28.67
CA ASP A 75 -17.38 -28.95 -27.64
C ASP A 75 -15.88 -28.86 -28.00
N HIS A 76 -15.38 -29.71 -28.90
CA HIS A 76 -14.00 -29.64 -29.41
C HIS A 76 -13.79 -28.61 -30.53
N VAL A 77 -14.87 -27.96 -31.00
CA VAL A 77 -14.88 -26.95 -32.07
C VAL A 77 -14.96 -25.54 -31.50
N ILE A 78 -15.60 -25.39 -30.33
CA ILE A 78 -15.51 -24.17 -29.53
C ILE A 78 -14.15 -24.20 -28.82
N PRO A 79 -13.27 -23.20 -29.00
CA PRO A 79 -12.03 -23.13 -28.24
C PRO A 79 -12.31 -23.02 -26.73
N SER A 80 -11.46 -23.61 -25.91
CA SER A 80 -11.42 -23.32 -24.47
C SER A 80 -11.33 -21.81 -24.23
N PRO A 81 -11.89 -21.28 -23.12
CA PRO A 81 -11.95 -19.84 -22.86
C PRO A 81 -10.57 -19.13 -22.83
N GLU A 82 -9.49 -19.90 -22.73
CA GLU A 82 -8.09 -19.46 -22.87
C GLU A 82 -7.71 -18.97 -24.28
N ASP A 83 -8.43 -19.37 -25.34
CA ASP A 83 -8.09 -19.11 -26.75
C ASP A 83 -9.10 -18.19 -27.49
N ILE A 84 -9.96 -17.48 -26.75
CA ILE A 84 -10.93 -16.55 -27.34
C ILE A 84 -10.23 -15.22 -27.68
N TYR A 85 -10.32 -14.77 -28.94
CA TYR A 85 -9.82 -13.47 -29.37
C TYR A 85 -10.97 -12.46 -29.51
N ILE A 86 -10.90 -11.32 -28.81
CA ILE A 86 -11.84 -10.22 -28.99
C ILE A 86 -11.29 -9.25 -30.04
N TYR A 87 -12.10 -9.00 -31.07
CA TYR A 87 -11.82 -8.02 -32.11
C TYR A 87 -12.35 -6.63 -31.71
N SER A 88 -11.46 -5.64 -31.71
CA SER A 88 -11.80 -4.23 -31.60
C SER A 88 -12.38 -3.70 -32.92
N PRO A 89 -13.34 -2.76 -32.92
CA PRO A 89 -13.83 -2.10 -34.13
C PRO A 89 -12.74 -1.30 -34.89
N LEU A 90 -11.56 -1.09 -34.30
CA LEU A 90 -10.37 -0.53 -34.96
C LEU A 90 -9.45 -1.61 -35.60
N GLY A 91 -9.92 -2.86 -35.75
CA GLY A 91 -9.20 -3.90 -36.50
C GLY A 91 -8.05 -4.58 -35.76
N THR A 92 -8.01 -4.49 -34.42
CA THR A 92 -7.02 -5.18 -33.57
C THR A 92 -7.67 -6.33 -32.81
N ALA A 93 -7.03 -7.52 -32.83
CA ALA A 93 -7.50 -8.70 -32.11
C ALA A 93 -6.66 -8.91 -30.83
N PHE A 94 -7.31 -8.97 -29.68
CA PHE A 94 -6.66 -9.22 -28.38
C PHE A 94 -7.01 -10.63 -27.88
N LYS A 95 -5.99 -11.43 -27.52
CA LYS A 95 -6.21 -12.74 -26.88
C LYS A 95 -6.76 -12.55 -25.47
N VAL A 96 -8.02 -12.90 -25.25
CA VAL A 96 -8.60 -12.98 -23.93
C VAL A 96 -7.97 -14.18 -23.22
N HIS A 97 -7.12 -13.90 -22.25
CA HIS A 97 -6.62 -14.93 -21.35
C HIS A 97 -7.76 -15.30 -20.39
N GLY A 98 -8.59 -16.27 -20.76
CA GLY A 98 -9.58 -16.85 -19.87
C GLY A 98 -8.90 -17.57 -18.70
N GLY A 99 -9.23 -17.19 -17.46
CA GLY A 99 -8.72 -17.82 -16.25
C GLY A 99 -7.39 -17.26 -15.71
N ASP A 100 -7.48 -16.54 -14.58
CA ASP A 100 -6.48 -16.42 -13.52
C ASP A 100 -4.98 -16.31 -13.88
N SER A 101 -4.68 -15.47 -14.87
CA SER A 101 -3.33 -14.99 -15.15
C SER A 101 -3.26 -13.47 -15.26
N THR A 102 -3.67 -12.78 -14.18
CA THR A 102 -2.95 -11.55 -13.82
C THR A 102 -1.45 -11.89 -13.76
N PRO A 103 -0.57 -11.11 -14.41
CA PRO A 103 0.84 -11.47 -14.51
C PRO A 103 1.47 -11.56 -13.12
N LYS A 104 1.75 -12.79 -12.67
CA LYS A 104 2.22 -13.07 -11.31
C LYS A 104 3.59 -12.43 -11.09
N ASN A 105 3.72 -11.70 -9.98
CA ASN A 105 4.91 -10.94 -9.64
C ASN A 105 6.10 -11.88 -9.36
N PRO A 106 7.32 -11.54 -9.80
CA PRO A 106 8.51 -12.27 -9.38
C PRO A 106 8.79 -12.03 -7.89
N SER A 107 9.40 -13.02 -7.21
CA SER A 107 9.71 -12.98 -5.76
C SER A 107 10.30 -11.65 -5.27
N ILE A 108 11.20 -11.03 -6.05
CA ILE A 108 11.83 -9.76 -5.67
C ILE A 108 10.83 -8.60 -5.60
N VAL A 109 9.86 -8.54 -6.54
CA VAL A 109 8.78 -7.54 -6.52
C VAL A 109 7.84 -7.79 -5.34
N THR A 110 7.58 -9.06 -4.99
CA THR A 110 6.83 -9.43 -3.79
C THR A 110 7.52 -8.93 -2.51
N ILE A 111 8.84 -9.14 -2.38
CA ILE A 111 9.65 -8.63 -1.24
C ILE A 111 9.58 -7.10 -1.15
N PHE A 112 9.79 -6.40 -2.27
CA PHE A 112 9.70 -4.93 -2.31
C PHE A 112 8.29 -4.40 -2.05
N ALA A 113 7.24 -5.10 -2.48
CA ALA A 113 5.85 -4.71 -2.22
C ALA A 113 5.50 -4.81 -0.73
N ILE A 114 5.93 -5.89 -0.06
CA ILE A 114 5.80 -6.08 1.40
C ILE A 114 6.57 -4.97 2.13
N TRP A 115 7.82 -4.75 1.76
CA TRP A 115 8.65 -3.70 2.35
C TRP A 115 8.01 -2.32 2.18
N ASN A 116 7.60 -1.93 0.96
CA ASN A 116 7.00 -0.63 0.69
C ASN A 116 5.59 -0.45 1.27
N THR A 117 4.91 -1.53 1.67
CA THR A 117 3.61 -1.48 2.35
C THR A 117 3.78 -1.26 3.86
N MET A 118 4.83 -1.82 4.48
CA MET A 118 5.19 -1.54 5.87
C MET A 118 6.00 -0.22 6.01
N MET A 119 6.79 0.16 5.01
CA MET A 119 7.47 1.45 4.98
C MET A 119 6.49 2.59 4.78
N GLY A 120 6.54 3.56 5.70
CA GLY A 120 5.68 4.74 5.65
C GLY A 120 5.85 5.55 6.91
N THR A 121 4.74 6.02 7.47
CA THR A 121 4.72 6.90 8.65
C THR A 121 5.34 6.28 9.90
N SER A 122 5.32 4.95 10.03
CA SER A 122 5.88 4.18 11.13
C SER A 122 7.35 4.49 11.41
N ILE A 123 8.15 4.73 10.37
CA ILE A 123 9.60 5.00 10.49
C ILE A 123 9.89 6.32 11.23
N LEU A 124 8.96 7.29 11.19
CA LEU A 124 9.10 8.61 11.80
C LEU A 124 9.07 8.56 13.34
N SER A 125 8.49 7.50 13.89
CA SER A 125 8.29 7.29 15.33
C SER A 125 9.30 6.33 15.97
N MET A 126 10.16 5.68 15.18
CA MET A 126 11.17 4.75 15.69
C MET A 126 12.16 5.39 16.67
N PRO A 127 12.71 6.61 16.43
CA PRO A 127 13.64 7.24 17.38
C PRO A 127 12.96 7.60 18.70
N TRP A 128 11.70 8.04 18.66
CA TRP A 128 10.88 8.29 19.84
C TRP A 128 10.56 7.00 20.61
N GLY A 129 10.26 5.91 19.91
CA GLY A 129 10.03 4.62 20.54
C GLY A 129 11.27 4.13 21.29
N ILE A 130 12.46 4.25 20.69
CA ILE A 130 13.74 3.95 21.33
C ILE A 130 13.95 4.86 22.56
N LYS A 131 13.67 6.17 22.46
CA LYS A 131 13.69 7.09 23.61
C LYS A 131 12.79 6.64 24.77
N GLN A 132 11.59 6.12 24.50
CA GLN A 132 10.66 5.63 25.54
C GLN A 132 11.14 4.33 26.20
N ALA A 133 11.80 3.43 25.47
CA ALA A 133 12.34 2.19 26.02
C ALA A 133 13.72 2.36 26.70
N GLY A 134 14.49 3.35 26.26
CA GLY A 134 15.96 3.37 26.45
C GLY A 134 16.66 2.73 25.25
N PHE A 135 17.91 3.10 24.99
CA PHE A 135 18.59 2.76 23.72
C PHE A 135 18.84 1.26 23.56
N THR A 136 19.54 0.64 24.52
CA THR A 136 19.82 -0.81 24.52
C THR A 136 18.54 -1.63 24.57
N LEU A 137 17.60 -1.30 25.47
CA LEU A 137 16.32 -2.02 25.56
C LEU A 137 15.48 -1.85 24.27
N GLY A 138 15.52 -0.68 23.65
CA GLY A 138 14.83 -0.39 22.40
C GLY A 138 15.32 -1.24 21.23
N ILE A 139 16.63 -1.38 21.08
CA ILE A 139 17.24 -2.25 20.06
C ILE A 139 16.79 -3.72 20.25
N ILE A 140 16.84 -4.22 21.49
CA ILE A 140 16.41 -5.58 21.83
C ILE A 140 14.93 -5.78 21.48
N ILE A 141 14.07 -4.81 21.83
CA ILE A 141 12.63 -4.87 21.55
C ILE A 141 12.33 -4.82 20.04
N ILE A 142 13.05 -4.02 19.25
CA ILE A 142 12.89 -3.99 17.78
C ILE A 142 13.17 -5.38 17.18
N VAL A 143 14.26 -6.04 17.61
CA VAL A 143 14.61 -7.38 17.12
C VAL A 143 13.60 -8.43 17.57
N LEU A 144 13.22 -8.45 18.86
CA LEU A 144 12.25 -9.41 19.39
C LEU A 144 10.86 -9.25 18.74
N MET A 145 10.35 -8.01 18.63
CA MET A 145 9.07 -7.73 17.97
C MET A 145 9.10 -8.08 16.48
N GLY A 146 10.21 -7.83 15.78
CA GLY A 146 10.39 -8.24 14.38
C GLY A 146 10.31 -9.77 14.21
N LEU A 147 10.95 -10.54 15.09
CA LEU A 147 10.88 -12.01 15.08
C LEU A 147 9.49 -12.55 15.43
N LEU A 148 8.85 -11.99 16.47
CA LEU A 148 7.50 -12.38 16.89
C LEU A 148 6.45 -12.08 15.81
N THR A 149 6.47 -10.88 15.23
CA THR A 149 5.52 -10.48 14.18
C THR A 149 5.73 -11.26 12.89
N LEU A 150 6.98 -11.57 12.50
CA LEU A 150 7.30 -12.49 11.40
C LEU A 150 6.72 -13.89 11.66
N TYR A 151 6.91 -14.45 12.87
CA TYR A 151 6.35 -15.76 13.21
C TYR A 151 4.81 -15.77 13.17
N CYS A 152 4.15 -14.73 13.69
CA CYS A 152 2.70 -14.56 13.57
C CYS A 152 2.26 -14.47 12.09
N CYS A 153 3.00 -13.73 11.25
CA CYS A 153 2.70 -13.60 9.83
C CYS A 153 2.88 -14.94 9.07
N TYR A 154 3.92 -15.70 9.40
CA TYR A 154 4.12 -17.07 8.92
C TYR A 154 2.97 -18.00 9.35
N ARG A 155 2.48 -17.90 10.59
CA ARG A 155 1.33 -18.69 11.07
C ARG A 155 0.05 -18.37 10.29
N VAL A 156 -0.20 -17.10 9.98
CA VAL A 156 -1.33 -16.66 9.14
C VAL A 156 -1.19 -17.15 7.68
N LEU A 157 0.02 -17.14 7.12
CA LEU A 157 0.26 -17.65 5.77
C LEU A 157 0.19 -19.19 5.69
N LYS A 158 0.49 -19.89 6.79
CA LYS A 158 0.43 -21.36 6.88
C LYS A 158 -0.98 -21.87 7.15
N SER A 159 -1.85 -21.11 7.80
CA SER A 159 -3.18 -21.57 8.20
C SER A 159 -4.12 -21.79 7.01
N THR A 160 -3.94 -21.10 5.88
CA THR A 160 -4.62 -21.41 4.60
C THR A 160 -4.19 -22.78 4.06
N LYS A 161 -2.87 -22.99 3.90
CA LYS A 161 -2.28 -24.24 3.39
C LYS A 161 -2.48 -25.47 4.30
N SER A 162 -2.97 -25.29 5.52
CA SER A 162 -3.18 -26.38 6.50
C SER A 162 -4.59 -26.97 6.46
N ILE A 163 -5.49 -26.44 5.62
CA ILE A 163 -6.87 -26.89 5.48
C ILE A 163 -6.94 -27.90 4.33
N PRO A 164 -7.17 -29.21 4.59
CA PRO A 164 -7.26 -30.19 3.53
C PRO A 164 -8.64 -30.17 2.85
N TYR A 165 -8.68 -30.56 1.58
CA TYR A 165 -9.91 -30.78 0.77
C TYR A 165 -10.81 -29.55 0.49
N VAL A 166 -10.34 -28.32 0.71
CA VAL A 166 -11.07 -27.10 0.34
C VAL A 166 -10.15 -26.21 -0.50
N ASP A 167 -10.66 -25.66 -1.61
CA ASP A 167 -9.91 -24.63 -2.33
C ASP A 167 -9.97 -23.31 -1.55
N THR A 168 -8.85 -22.93 -0.95
CA THR A 168 -8.67 -21.68 -0.22
C THR A 168 -8.12 -20.56 -1.11
N SER A 169 -8.17 -20.72 -2.45
CA SER A 169 -7.64 -19.75 -3.41
C SER A 169 -8.18 -18.34 -3.18
N ASP A 170 -9.48 -18.19 -2.97
CA ASP A 170 -10.17 -16.90 -2.81
C ASP A 170 -10.40 -16.48 -1.34
N TRP A 171 -9.73 -17.12 -0.39
CA TRP A 171 -9.95 -16.86 1.04
C TRP A 171 -9.10 -15.71 1.55
N GLU A 172 -9.75 -14.66 2.06
CA GLU A 172 -9.10 -13.60 2.81
C GLU A 172 -8.92 -13.97 4.28
N PHE A 173 -8.12 -13.18 5.01
CA PHE A 173 -7.85 -13.38 6.44
C PHE A 173 -9.12 -13.59 7.31
N PRO A 174 -10.23 -12.86 7.14
CA PRO A 174 -11.46 -13.09 7.91
C PRO A 174 -12.15 -14.43 7.62
N ASP A 175 -12.02 -14.98 6.40
CA ASP A 175 -12.63 -16.26 6.03
C ASP A 175 -11.82 -17.45 6.57
N VAL A 176 -10.49 -17.31 6.65
CA VAL A 176 -9.66 -18.23 7.44
C VAL A 176 -10.09 -18.23 8.91
N CYS A 177 -10.31 -17.05 9.50
CA CYS A 177 -10.82 -16.95 10.88
C CYS A 177 -12.22 -17.56 11.04
N LYS A 178 -13.10 -17.41 10.04
CA LYS A 178 -14.43 -18.05 10.00
C LYS A 178 -14.34 -19.57 10.03
N TYR A 179 -13.37 -20.17 9.34
CA TYR A 179 -13.21 -21.64 9.31
C TYR A 179 -12.79 -22.20 10.68
N TYR A 180 -11.75 -21.64 11.31
CA TYR A 180 -11.22 -22.17 12.57
C TYR A 180 -12.07 -21.82 13.81
N PHE A 181 -12.72 -20.66 13.84
CA PHE A 181 -13.40 -20.11 15.03
C PHE A 181 -14.90 -19.80 14.79
N GLY A 182 -15.45 -20.25 13.66
CA GLY A 182 -16.86 -20.03 13.31
C GLY A 182 -17.25 -18.56 13.14
N GLY A 183 -18.54 -18.27 13.33
CA GLY A 183 -19.10 -16.92 13.18
C GLY A 183 -18.48 -15.88 14.13
N PHE A 184 -18.14 -16.29 15.36
CA PHE A 184 -17.50 -15.42 16.35
C PHE A 184 -16.12 -14.94 15.87
N GLY A 185 -15.28 -15.85 15.39
CA GLY A 185 -13.97 -15.49 14.84
C GLY A 185 -14.04 -14.60 13.61
N LYS A 186 -15.05 -14.79 12.74
CA LYS A 186 -15.26 -13.91 11.59
C LYS A 186 -15.52 -12.46 12.02
N TRP A 187 -16.43 -12.26 12.98
CA TRP A 187 -16.75 -10.91 13.48
C TRP A 187 -15.60 -10.29 14.28
N SER A 188 -14.95 -11.05 15.17
CA SER A 188 -13.82 -10.58 15.97
C SER A 188 -12.63 -10.14 15.09
N SER A 189 -12.20 -10.98 14.14
CA SER A 189 -11.11 -10.65 13.21
C SER A 189 -11.41 -9.40 12.36
N LEU A 190 -12.67 -9.21 11.95
CA LEU A 190 -13.11 -8.05 11.20
C LEU A 190 -13.11 -6.77 12.03
N VAL A 191 -13.60 -6.80 13.27
CA VAL A 191 -13.58 -5.63 14.17
C VAL A 191 -12.14 -5.19 14.44
N PHE A 192 -11.23 -6.10 14.79
CA PHE A 192 -9.83 -5.77 15.02
C PHE A 192 -9.12 -5.28 13.75
N SER A 193 -9.44 -5.85 12.58
CA SER A 193 -8.96 -5.34 11.28
C SER A 193 -9.40 -3.90 11.05
N LEU A 194 -10.69 -3.60 11.24
CA LEU A 194 -11.23 -2.26 11.04
C LEU A 194 -10.65 -1.23 12.02
N VAL A 195 -10.46 -1.59 13.30
CA VAL A 195 -9.80 -0.71 14.30
C VAL A 195 -8.39 -0.35 13.85
N SER A 196 -7.60 -1.33 13.37
CA SER A 196 -6.23 -1.08 12.90
C SER A 196 -6.19 -0.19 11.64
N LEU A 197 -7.06 -0.43 10.65
CA LEU A 197 -7.08 0.32 9.39
C LEU A 197 -7.61 1.75 9.59
N ILE A 198 -8.70 1.93 10.35
CA ILE A 198 -9.24 3.26 10.68
C ILE A 198 -8.22 4.03 11.53
N GLY A 199 -7.55 3.37 12.49
CA GLY A 199 -6.46 3.94 13.26
C GLY A 199 -5.31 4.46 12.40
N ALA A 200 -4.85 3.66 11.42
CA ALA A 200 -3.83 4.07 10.46
C ALA A 200 -4.29 5.28 9.62
N MET A 201 -5.54 5.29 9.15
CA MET A 201 -6.11 6.43 8.41
C MET A 201 -6.17 7.70 9.27
N VAL A 202 -6.54 7.61 10.55
CA VAL A 202 -6.52 8.75 11.49
C VAL A 202 -5.09 9.29 11.67
N VAL A 203 -4.11 8.41 11.88
CA VAL A 203 -2.68 8.80 12.00
C VAL A 203 -2.18 9.48 10.73
N TYR A 204 -2.56 8.97 9.55
CA TYR A 204 -2.22 9.58 8.27
C TYR A 204 -2.84 10.98 8.16
N TRP A 205 -4.06 11.22 8.63
CA TRP A 205 -4.68 12.55 8.61
C TRP A 205 -3.93 13.56 9.48
N VAL A 206 -3.53 13.16 10.70
CA VAL A 206 -2.73 14.00 11.61
C VAL A 206 -1.37 14.34 10.99
N LEU A 207 -0.68 13.35 10.41
CA LEU A 207 0.62 13.55 9.78
C LEU A 207 0.55 14.39 8.50
N MET A 208 -0.41 14.13 7.61
CA MET A 208 -0.65 14.97 6.43
C MET A 208 -0.94 16.42 6.82
N SER A 209 -1.70 16.64 7.91
CA SER A 209 -1.97 17.99 8.42
C SER A 209 -0.69 18.68 8.90
N ASN A 210 0.19 17.96 9.60
CA ASN A 210 1.46 18.49 10.10
C ASN A 210 2.48 18.76 8.97
N PHE A 211 2.56 17.88 7.97
CA PHE A 211 3.41 18.09 6.81
C PHE A 211 2.90 19.23 5.93
N LEU A 212 1.60 19.30 5.67
CA LEU A 212 1.01 20.42 4.96
C LEU A 212 1.30 21.73 5.73
N PHE A 213 1.08 21.79 7.05
CA PHE A 213 1.42 22.95 7.91
C PHE A 213 2.86 23.44 7.73
N ASN A 214 3.84 22.54 7.81
CA ASN A 214 5.24 22.90 7.67
C ASN A 214 5.62 23.29 6.23
N THR A 215 5.09 22.60 5.22
CA THR A 215 5.32 22.92 3.80
C THR A 215 4.79 24.31 3.45
N GLY A 216 3.58 24.68 3.89
CA GLY A 216 3.04 26.03 3.65
C GLY A 216 3.75 27.12 4.45
N LYS A 217 4.13 26.87 5.71
CA LYS A 217 4.93 27.81 6.51
C LYS A 217 6.31 28.08 5.85
N PHE A 218 6.96 27.06 5.30
CA PHE A 218 8.20 27.23 4.53
C PHE A 218 8.00 28.13 3.31
N ILE A 219 6.98 27.84 2.48
CA ILE A 219 6.68 28.63 1.27
C ILE A 219 6.36 30.08 1.64
N TYR A 220 5.56 30.30 2.69
CA TYR A 220 5.23 31.65 3.17
C TYR A 220 6.48 32.42 3.62
N ASN A 221 7.32 31.81 4.47
CA ASN A 221 8.55 32.43 4.97
C ASN A 221 9.54 32.73 3.83
N TYR A 222 9.66 31.84 2.84
CA TYR A 222 10.51 32.03 1.66
C TYR A 222 10.02 33.19 0.78
N VAL A 223 8.70 33.27 0.52
CA VAL A 223 8.11 34.37 -0.29
C VAL A 223 8.22 35.72 0.42
N HIS A 224 8.07 35.77 1.74
CA HIS A 224 8.08 37.00 2.53
C HIS A 224 9.46 37.35 3.14
N ASN A 225 10.51 36.57 2.83
CA ASN A 225 11.87 36.71 3.40
C ASN A 225 11.91 36.80 4.94
N VAL A 226 11.01 36.10 5.63
CA VAL A 226 10.92 36.14 7.10
C VAL A 226 11.99 35.23 7.72
N ASN A 227 13.03 35.84 8.28
CA ASN A 227 14.10 35.12 8.95
C ASN A 227 13.70 34.72 10.38
N THR A 228 13.05 33.56 10.53
CA THR A 228 12.59 33.05 11.83
C THR A 228 13.76 32.64 12.72
N SER A 229 14.07 33.47 13.72
CA SER A 229 14.98 33.15 14.81
C SER A 229 14.24 32.37 15.91
N ASP A 230 13.96 31.08 15.65
CA ASP A 230 13.41 30.20 16.69
C ASP A 230 14.39 30.14 17.88
N THR A 231 13.94 30.60 19.05
CA THR A 231 14.79 30.88 20.23
C THR A 231 15.32 29.64 20.97
N PHE A 232 14.85 28.44 20.62
CA PHE A 232 15.14 27.18 21.30
C PHE A 232 15.68 26.11 20.34
N GLY A 233 16.77 26.43 19.63
CA GLY A 233 17.48 25.49 18.76
C GLY A 233 19.00 25.60 18.88
N THR A 234 19.73 24.62 18.34
CA THR A 234 21.21 24.65 18.34
C THR A 234 21.77 25.83 17.54
N ASN A 235 22.87 26.42 18.03
CA ASN A 235 23.59 27.48 17.31
C ASN A 235 24.39 26.87 16.15
N GLY A 236 23.94 27.13 14.91
CA GLY A 236 24.64 26.66 13.71
C GLY A 236 23.80 26.78 12.42
N THR A 237 24.31 26.19 11.34
CA THR A 237 23.63 26.05 10.03
C THR A 237 22.66 24.87 9.99
N ASP A 238 22.96 23.79 10.72
CA ASP A 238 22.14 22.58 10.82
C ASP A 238 21.44 22.55 12.19
N ARG A 239 20.37 23.34 12.35
CA ARG A 239 19.69 23.50 13.65
C ARG A 239 18.75 22.35 13.96
N VAL A 240 18.72 21.94 15.24
CA VAL A 240 17.76 21.00 15.83
C VAL A 240 16.99 21.73 16.94
N ILE A 241 15.69 21.45 17.08
CA ILE A 241 14.74 22.15 17.95
C ILE A 241 14.04 21.16 18.90
N CYS A 242 13.84 21.58 20.15
CA CYS A 242 12.85 20.99 21.05
C CYS A 242 11.55 21.80 20.94
N PRO A 243 10.50 21.33 20.23
CA PRO A 243 9.23 22.04 20.22
C PRO A 243 8.57 21.99 21.60
N TYR A 244 8.07 23.12 22.10
CA TYR A 244 7.34 23.15 23.36
C TYR A 244 5.97 22.48 23.19
N PRO A 245 5.53 21.59 24.12
CA PRO A 245 4.17 21.08 24.10
C PRO A 245 3.20 22.21 24.44
N ASN A 246 2.37 22.63 23.47
CA ASN A 246 1.30 23.60 23.68
C ASN A 246 0.19 22.98 24.56
N LEU A 247 0.44 22.94 25.87
CA LEU A 247 -0.41 22.37 26.91
C LEU A 247 -0.47 23.34 28.11
N ASP A 248 -0.94 24.56 27.88
CA ASP A 248 -1.50 25.44 28.91
C ASP A 248 -2.49 26.43 28.27
N PRO A 249 -3.78 26.41 28.65
CA PRO A 249 -4.74 27.45 28.32
C PRO A 249 -4.69 28.65 29.28
N ASP A 250 -4.23 28.44 30.52
CA ASP A 250 -4.16 29.43 31.59
C ASP A 250 -2.88 29.18 32.41
N GLY A 251 -1.89 30.07 32.30
CA GLY A 251 -0.59 29.88 32.93
C GLY A 251 0.32 31.10 32.78
N ASP A 252 0.09 32.13 33.59
CA ASP A 252 0.93 33.33 33.68
C ASP A 252 2.38 32.95 34.06
N SER A 253 3.22 32.76 33.06
CA SER A 253 4.67 32.72 33.20
C SER A 253 5.33 33.43 32.02
N SER A 254 6.13 34.45 32.34
CA SER A 254 6.46 35.55 31.45
C SER A 254 7.62 35.26 30.49
N THR A 255 7.42 34.31 29.56
CA THR A 255 8.20 34.26 28.31
C THR A 255 7.42 34.92 27.19
N LEU A 256 7.42 36.25 27.20
CA LEU A 256 6.97 37.08 26.09
C LEU A 256 7.73 36.68 24.83
N GLN A 257 7.09 35.90 23.94
CA GLN A 257 7.58 35.72 22.57
C GLN A 257 7.57 37.09 21.92
N TYR A 258 8.75 37.72 21.84
CA TYR A 258 8.95 39.01 21.18
C TYR A 258 8.88 38.81 19.67
N TYR A 259 7.67 38.53 19.17
CA TYR A 259 7.33 38.70 17.77
C TYR A 259 7.58 40.16 17.44
N VAL A 260 8.67 40.43 16.71
CA VAL A 260 8.95 41.76 16.16
C VAL A 260 7.82 42.09 15.19
N SER A 261 6.88 42.88 15.68
CA SER A 261 5.74 43.35 14.91
C SER A 261 6.19 44.42 13.94
N ASP A 262 6.33 44.06 12.67
CA ASP A 262 6.01 44.96 11.56
C ASP A 262 5.74 44.18 10.28
N ASN A 263 4.54 43.59 10.21
CA ASN A 263 3.78 43.38 8.98
C ASN A 263 2.35 42.93 9.31
N SER A 264 1.36 43.66 8.81
CA SER A 264 -0.07 43.42 9.06
C SER A 264 -0.62 42.10 8.48
N THR A 265 0.21 41.37 7.73
CA THR A 265 -0.11 40.09 7.09
C THR A 265 0.16 38.86 7.98
N GLY A 266 1.04 38.96 8.97
CA GLY A 266 1.36 37.85 9.90
C GLY A 266 0.14 37.26 10.62
N PRO A 267 -0.63 38.05 11.40
CA PRO A 267 -1.81 37.55 12.11
C PRO A 267 -2.94 37.10 11.18
N VAL A 268 -2.94 37.54 9.91
CA VAL A 268 -3.86 37.04 8.89
C VAL A 268 -3.43 35.66 8.41
N PHE A 269 -2.13 35.46 8.15
CA PHE A 269 -1.59 34.15 7.78
C PHE A 269 -1.91 33.11 8.87
N ASP A 270 -1.57 33.36 10.14
CA ASP A 270 -1.81 32.40 11.23
C ASP A 270 -3.29 32.05 11.43
N ARG A 271 -4.21 32.98 11.12
CA ARG A 271 -5.66 32.75 11.17
C ARG A 271 -6.17 31.84 10.03
N TRP A 272 -5.57 31.90 8.84
CA TRP A 272 -5.92 31.05 7.70
C TRP A 272 -5.08 29.75 7.64
N TRP A 273 -3.90 29.73 8.26
CA TRP A 273 -2.91 28.64 8.21
C TRP A 273 -2.60 28.05 9.59
N SER A 274 -3.66 27.67 10.32
CA SER A 274 -3.55 27.08 11.66
C SER A 274 -3.40 25.55 11.62
N LYS A 275 -2.37 25.03 12.32
CA LYS A 275 -2.01 23.60 12.40
C LYS A 275 -3.19 22.68 12.77
N THR A 276 -4.06 23.12 13.69
CA THR A 276 -5.19 22.32 14.21
C THR A 276 -6.55 22.77 13.69
N ASN A 277 -6.69 24.02 13.23
CA ASN A 277 -8.01 24.61 12.97
C ASN A 277 -8.43 24.62 11.50
N THR A 278 -7.54 24.97 10.55
CA THR A 278 -7.92 25.12 9.12
C THR A 278 -7.39 23.99 8.23
N ILE A 279 -6.16 23.56 8.47
CA ILE A 279 -5.43 22.62 7.60
C ILE A 279 -6.08 21.22 7.52
N PRO A 280 -6.59 20.62 8.62
CA PRO A 280 -7.33 19.37 8.54
C PRO A 280 -8.57 19.44 7.64
N PHE A 281 -9.17 20.61 7.41
CA PHE A 281 -10.32 20.79 6.51
C PHE A 281 -9.90 20.95 5.04
N TYR A 282 -8.77 21.59 4.75
CA TYR A 282 -8.25 21.67 3.38
C TYR A 282 -7.92 20.29 2.80
N LEU A 283 -7.49 19.35 3.63
CA LEU A 283 -7.30 17.95 3.24
C LEU A 283 -8.61 17.25 2.83
N ILE A 284 -9.78 17.68 3.31
CA ILE A 284 -11.07 17.10 2.90
C ILE A 284 -11.32 17.37 1.41
N ILE A 285 -11.06 18.59 0.95
CA ILE A 285 -11.26 19.00 -0.45
C ILE A 285 -10.39 18.15 -1.39
N LEU A 286 -9.19 17.80 -0.97
CA LEU A 286 -8.28 16.96 -1.73
C LEU A 286 -8.66 15.46 -1.65
N LEU A 287 -8.84 14.93 -0.43
CA LEU A 287 -8.89 13.47 -0.20
C LEU A 287 -10.30 12.87 -0.31
N LEU A 288 -11.36 13.63 -0.04
CA LEU A 288 -12.74 13.11 -0.12
C LEU A 288 -13.12 12.74 -1.57
N PRO A 289 -12.79 13.52 -2.62
CA PRO A 289 -12.98 13.06 -4.00
C PRO A 289 -12.16 11.80 -4.31
N LEU A 290 -10.91 11.74 -3.85
CA LEU A 290 -10.00 10.61 -4.10
C LEU A 290 -10.50 9.29 -3.47
N LEU A 291 -11.09 9.35 -2.28
CA LEU A 291 -11.70 8.19 -1.59
C LEU A 291 -12.94 7.62 -2.29
N ASN A 292 -13.62 8.40 -3.13
CA ASN A 292 -14.86 7.97 -3.78
C ASN A 292 -14.63 7.28 -5.14
N PHE A 293 -13.39 7.13 -5.59
CA PHE A 293 -13.10 6.35 -6.80
C PHE A 293 -13.43 4.86 -6.61
N ARG A 294 -14.03 4.27 -7.66
CA ARG A 294 -14.48 2.87 -7.64
C ARG A 294 -13.30 1.87 -7.61
N SER A 295 -12.19 2.21 -8.28
CA SER A 295 -11.03 1.33 -8.51
C SER A 295 -9.75 1.83 -7.83
N ALA A 296 -9.08 0.97 -7.07
CA ALA A 296 -7.78 1.24 -6.46
C ALA A 296 -6.59 1.17 -7.45
N SER A 297 -6.80 0.63 -8.65
CA SER A 297 -5.74 0.39 -9.66
C SER A 297 -5.06 1.67 -10.16
N PHE A 298 -5.71 2.82 -10.08
CA PHE A 298 -5.09 4.12 -10.36
C PHE A 298 -4.06 4.48 -9.28
N PHE A 299 -4.42 4.36 -7.99
CA PHE A 299 -3.54 4.67 -6.86
C PHE A 299 -2.36 3.70 -6.74
N ALA A 300 -2.56 2.43 -7.06
CA ALA A 300 -1.48 1.43 -7.12
C ALA A 300 -0.36 1.79 -8.12
N ARG A 301 -0.62 2.63 -9.13
CA ARG A 301 0.43 3.13 -10.03
C ARG A 301 1.32 4.19 -9.39
N PHE A 302 0.88 4.86 -8.33
CA PHE A 302 1.66 5.87 -7.61
C PHE A 302 2.52 5.30 -6.48
N THR A 303 2.47 3.98 -6.25
CA THR A 303 3.27 3.26 -5.25
C THR A 303 4.79 3.48 -5.39
N PHE A 304 5.30 3.82 -6.57
CA PHE A 304 6.70 4.22 -6.77
C PHE A 304 7.08 5.51 -6.03
N LEU A 305 6.15 6.46 -5.87
CA LEU A 305 6.39 7.68 -5.08
C LEU A 305 6.71 7.33 -3.62
N GLY A 306 6.03 6.31 -3.06
CA GLY A 306 6.36 5.80 -1.73
C GLY A 306 7.79 5.29 -1.62
N THR A 307 8.25 4.50 -2.60
CA THR A 307 9.64 4.02 -2.61
C THR A 307 10.65 5.16 -2.71
N LEU A 308 10.36 6.19 -3.52
CA LEU A 308 11.21 7.36 -3.67
C LEU A 308 11.28 8.18 -2.37
N SER A 309 10.14 8.39 -1.70
CA SER A 309 10.06 9.09 -0.41
C SER A 309 10.86 8.40 0.69
N VAL A 310 10.81 7.06 0.76
CA VAL A 310 11.55 6.27 1.76
C VAL A 310 13.06 6.31 1.48
N VAL A 311 13.47 6.17 0.22
CA VAL A 311 14.90 6.31 -0.17
C VAL A 311 15.42 7.72 0.14
N TYR A 312 14.63 8.76 -0.14
CA TYR A 312 14.98 10.13 0.22
C TYR A 312 15.09 10.33 1.74
N LEU A 313 14.20 9.72 2.51
CA LEU A 313 14.24 9.80 3.98
C LEU A 313 15.48 9.10 4.56
N ILE A 314 15.86 7.93 4.04
CA ILE A 314 17.09 7.23 4.43
C ILE A 314 18.33 8.09 4.10
N PHE A 315 18.34 8.73 2.93
CA PHE A 315 19.39 9.70 2.56
C PHE A 315 19.45 10.89 3.51
N LEU A 316 18.31 11.52 3.83
CA LEU A 316 18.21 12.63 4.78
C LEU A 316 18.77 12.26 6.16
N VAL A 317 18.33 11.13 6.71
CA VAL A 317 18.77 10.61 8.02
C VAL A 317 20.29 10.39 8.03
N THR A 318 20.82 9.76 6.98
CA THR A 318 22.26 9.49 6.84
C THR A 318 23.07 10.79 6.73
N TYR A 319 22.64 11.73 5.89
CA TYR A 319 23.28 13.03 5.74
C TYR A 319 23.28 13.84 7.04
N LYS A 320 22.14 13.91 7.74
CA LYS A 320 22.02 14.62 9.01
C LYS A 320 22.84 13.96 10.11
N ALA A 321 22.90 12.63 10.18
CA ALA A 321 23.75 11.94 11.14
C ALA A 321 25.26 12.22 10.92
N ILE A 322 25.72 12.23 9.66
CA ILE A 322 27.12 12.59 9.33
C ILE A 322 27.42 14.05 9.70
N ARG A 323 26.47 14.97 9.50
CA ARG A 323 26.63 16.40 9.80
C ARG A 323 26.60 16.74 11.29
N LEU A 324 25.74 16.06 12.05
CA LEU A 324 25.57 16.28 13.49
C LEU A 324 26.63 15.54 14.31
N GLY A 325 27.09 14.37 13.86
CA GLY A 325 28.01 13.51 14.62
C GLY A 325 27.27 12.71 15.71
N PHE A 326 27.98 11.75 16.30
CA PHE A 326 27.41 10.83 17.30
C PHE A 326 27.59 11.34 18.73
N HIS A 327 26.50 11.33 19.48
CA HIS A 327 26.37 11.85 20.83
C HIS A 327 25.73 10.78 21.73
N LEU A 328 26.54 9.87 22.28
CA LEU A 328 26.09 8.74 23.10
C LEU A 328 26.95 8.63 24.36
N ASP A 329 26.31 8.79 25.52
CA ASP A 329 26.82 8.39 26.83
C ASP A 329 25.86 7.37 27.45
N PHE A 330 26.40 6.28 27.99
CA PHE A 330 25.63 5.11 28.42
C PHE A 330 25.36 5.12 29.93
N HIS A 331 24.15 5.53 30.31
CA HIS A 331 23.68 5.46 31.70
C HIS A 331 22.65 4.33 31.86
N TRP A 332 23.02 3.27 32.58
CA TRP A 332 22.23 2.03 32.62
C TRP A 332 20.84 2.19 33.23
N PHE A 333 20.77 2.87 34.38
CA PHE A 333 19.54 3.07 35.16
C PHE A 333 19.32 4.52 35.59
N ASP A 334 20.39 5.27 35.85
CA ASP A 334 20.31 6.68 36.26
C ASP A 334 19.95 7.59 35.08
N SER A 335 19.07 8.55 35.32
CA SER A 335 18.76 9.62 34.35
C SER A 335 19.72 10.79 34.52
N SER A 336 20.34 11.24 33.42
CA SER A 336 21.05 12.53 33.41
C SER A 336 20.19 13.61 32.76
N VAL A 337 20.62 14.88 32.84
CA VAL A 337 19.90 16.01 32.23
C VAL A 337 19.82 15.88 30.69
N PHE A 338 20.88 15.35 30.06
CA PHE A 338 21.00 15.29 28.60
C PHE A 338 20.71 13.88 28.01
N PHE A 339 20.95 12.82 28.77
CA PHE A 339 20.81 11.42 28.33
C PHE A 339 19.74 10.67 29.12
N VAL A 340 18.89 9.94 28.38
CA VAL A 340 17.89 9.03 28.94
C VAL A 340 18.53 7.69 29.36
N PRO A 341 17.99 6.98 30.37
CA PRO A 341 18.50 5.66 30.76
C PRO A 341 18.39 4.62 29.65
N GLU A 342 19.31 3.65 29.64
CA GLU A 342 19.32 2.51 28.71
C GLU A 342 18.13 1.55 28.90
N PHE A 343 17.59 1.49 30.12
CA PHE A 343 16.43 0.67 30.50
C PHE A 343 15.35 1.53 31.17
N ARG A 344 14.22 1.75 30.48
CA ARG A 344 13.09 2.54 30.97
C ARG A 344 11.82 1.70 31.10
N SER A 345 11.02 1.97 32.13
CA SER A 345 9.71 1.34 32.35
C SER A 345 8.66 1.67 31.27
N LEU A 346 8.89 2.68 30.44
CA LEU A 346 7.99 3.10 29.36
C LEU A 346 8.18 2.28 28.06
N PHE A 347 8.98 1.21 28.10
CA PHE A 347 9.18 0.27 27.00
C PHE A 347 7.89 -0.31 26.34
N PRO A 348 6.74 -0.48 27.03
CA PRO A 348 5.52 -0.96 26.37
C PRO A 348 4.99 -0.01 25.28
N GLN A 349 5.38 1.28 25.33
CA GLN A 349 5.02 2.24 24.28
C GLN A 349 5.71 1.90 22.96
N LEU A 350 6.99 1.49 22.99
CA LEU A 350 7.72 1.03 21.81
C LEU A 350 7.11 -0.25 21.23
N THR A 351 6.74 -1.22 22.07
CA THR A 351 6.07 -2.44 21.57
C THR A 351 4.75 -2.12 20.87
N GLY A 352 3.98 -1.16 21.38
CA GLY A 352 2.75 -0.69 20.73
C GLY A 352 3.02 -0.10 19.34
N VAL A 353 4.01 0.78 19.20
CA VAL A 353 4.41 1.36 17.90
C VAL A 353 4.88 0.28 16.93
N LEU A 354 5.70 -0.68 17.39
CA LEU A 354 6.23 -1.75 16.54
C LEU A 354 5.16 -2.72 16.04
N THR A 355 4.14 -3.02 16.84
CA THR A 355 3.00 -3.85 16.40
C THR A 355 2.29 -3.24 15.19
N LEU A 356 2.09 -1.92 15.17
CA LEU A 356 1.51 -1.24 14.01
C LEU A 356 2.52 -1.10 12.85
N ALA A 357 3.80 -0.93 13.14
CA ALA A 357 4.84 -0.80 12.11
C ALA A 357 5.03 -2.10 11.30
N PHE A 358 5.01 -3.26 11.96
CA PHE A 358 5.12 -4.58 11.33
C PHE A 358 3.76 -5.16 10.90
N PHE A 359 2.74 -4.32 10.74
CA PHE A 359 1.37 -4.73 10.45
C PHE A 359 1.13 -4.97 8.96
N ILE A 360 1.08 -6.24 8.56
CA ILE A 360 0.66 -6.66 7.21
C ILE A 360 -0.23 -7.92 7.22
N HIS A 361 -0.47 -8.50 8.40
CA HIS A 361 -1.10 -9.81 8.60
C HIS A 361 -2.46 -9.95 7.90
N ASN A 362 -3.22 -8.86 7.80
CA ASN A 362 -4.57 -8.87 7.22
C ASN A 362 -4.58 -8.88 5.69
N CYS A 363 -3.46 -8.52 5.04
CA CYS A 363 -3.32 -8.45 3.59
C CYS A 363 -2.21 -9.36 3.04
N ILE A 364 -1.53 -10.13 3.91
CA ILE A 364 -0.41 -10.97 3.49
C ILE A 364 -0.84 -12.13 2.59
N ILE A 365 -2.04 -12.68 2.79
CA ILE A 365 -2.57 -13.79 1.98
C ILE A 365 -2.78 -13.31 0.54
N THR A 366 -3.44 -12.17 0.37
CA THR A 366 -3.68 -11.51 -0.93
C THR A 366 -2.39 -11.11 -1.63
N LEU A 367 -1.45 -10.50 -0.89
CA LEU A 367 -0.16 -10.11 -1.45
C LEU A 367 0.65 -11.34 -1.90
N MET A 368 0.68 -12.41 -1.10
CA MET A 368 1.38 -13.64 -1.42
C MET A 368 0.74 -14.46 -2.55
N LYS A 369 -0.60 -14.45 -2.73
CA LYS A 369 -1.28 -15.12 -3.86
C LYS A 369 -0.75 -14.64 -5.22
N ASN A 370 -0.33 -13.37 -5.30
CA ASN A 370 0.22 -12.77 -6.51
C ASN A 370 1.67 -13.18 -6.83
N ASN A 371 2.37 -13.91 -5.95
CA ASN A 371 3.76 -14.34 -6.20
C ASN A 371 3.82 -15.48 -7.23
N ARG A 372 4.78 -15.44 -8.15
CA ARG A 372 4.96 -16.48 -9.19
C ARG A 372 5.40 -17.83 -8.61
N HIS A 373 6.22 -17.82 -7.55
CA HIS A 373 6.82 -19.01 -6.96
C HIS A 373 6.35 -19.23 -5.50
N GLN A 374 5.17 -19.84 -5.35
CA GLN A 374 4.47 -20.04 -4.06
C GLN A 374 5.22 -20.87 -3.01
N GLU A 375 6.24 -21.62 -3.44
CA GLU A 375 7.17 -22.38 -2.58
C GLU A 375 8.11 -21.43 -1.81
N ASN A 376 8.55 -20.36 -2.45
CA ASN A 376 9.51 -19.40 -1.88
C ASN A 376 8.87 -18.39 -0.92
N ASN A 377 7.54 -18.37 -0.76
CA ASN A 377 6.85 -17.35 0.04
C ASN A 377 7.37 -17.22 1.48
N VAL A 378 7.83 -18.30 2.12
CA VAL A 378 8.38 -18.24 3.49
C VAL A 378 9.72 -17.52 3.51
N ARG A 379 10.59 -17.80 2.53
CA ARG A 379 11.85 -17.07 2.32
C ARG A 379 11.56 -15.60 2.00
N ASP A 380 10.70 -15.35 1.03
CA ASP A 380 10.36 -14.00 0.57
C ASP A 380 9.76 -13.15 1.72
N LEU A 381 8.89 -13.74 2.55
CA LEU A 381 8.36 -13.12 3.77
C LEU A 381 9.48 -12.79 4.77
N SER A 382 10.36 -13.76 5.07
CA SER A 382 11.44 -13.56 6.04
C SER A 382 12.45 -12.50 5.61
N LEU A 383 12.81 -12.44 4.32
CA LEU A 383 13.69 -11.42 3.76
C LEU A 383 13.03 -10.04 3.78
N ALA A 384 11.73 -9.95 3.52
CA ALA A 384 11.00 -8.69 3.60
C ALA A 384 10.94 -8.16 5.04
N TYR A 385 10.62 -9.00 6.02
CA TYR A 385 10.63 -8.62 7.45
C TYR A 385 12.03 -8.24 7.95
N LEU A 386 13.08 -8.97 7.51
CA LEU A 386 14.47 -8.63 7.81
C LEU A 386 14.83 -7.25 7.24
N LEU A 387 14.48 -6.97 5.98
CA LEU A 387 14.73 -5.68 5.35
C LEU A 387 13.98 -4.55 6.08
N VAL A 388 12.71 -4.75 6.42
CA VAL A 388 11.91 -3.78 7.20
C VAL A 388 12.54 -3.52 8.57
N GLY A 389 12.86 -4.57 9.33
CA GLY A 389 13.48 -4.47 10.64
C GLY A 389 14.84 -3.77 10.61
N LEU A 390 15.68 -4.08 9.62
CA LEU A 390 16.95 -3.38 9.42
C LEU A 390 16.75 -1.90 9.09
N THR A 391 15.78 -1.53 8.24
CA THR A 391 15.51 -0.11 7.93
C THR A 391 14.96 0.67 9.13
N TYR A 392 14.11 0.07 9.96
CA TYR A 392 13.63 0.68 11.20
C TYR A 392 14.74 0.83 12.25
N LEU A 393 15.56 -0.21 12.43
CA LEU A 393 16.72 -0.18 13.31
C LEU A 393 17.71 0.89 12.86
N TYR A 394 18.03 0.95 11.56
CA TYR A 394 18.92 1.95 10.97
C TYR A 394 18.45 3.38 11.29
N VAL A 395 17.23 3.76 10.90
CA VAL A 395 16.73 5.12 11.12
C VAL A 395 16.55 5.44 12.60
N GLY A 396 16.06 4.48 13.39
CA GLY A 396 15.91 4.63 14.84
C GLY A 396 17.23 4.91 15.55
N VAL A 397 18.24 4.08 15.30
CA VAL A 397 19.58 4.20 15.92
C VAL A 397 20.29 5.46 15.44
N LEU A 398 20.30 5.76 14.14
CA LEU A 398 21.01 6.93 13.61
C LEU A 398 20.45 8.24 14.13
N ILE A 399 19.12 8.43 14.17
CA ILE A 399 18.53 9.66 14.70
C ILE A 399 18.74 9.76 16.22
N PHE A 400 18.58 8.67 16.98
CA PHE A 400 18.80 8.70 18.43
C PHE A 400 20.26 9.00 18.80
N ALA A 401 21.21 8.37 18.10
CA ALA A 401 22.64 8.55 18.31
C ALA A 401 23.15 9.90 17.81
N ALA A 402 22.61 10.44 16.72
CA ALA A 402 22.99 11.74 16.18
C ALA A 402 22.26 12.93 16.83
N PHE A 403 21.25 12.68 17.68
CA PHE A 403 20.55 13.76 18.38
C PHE A 403 21.52 14.51 19.32
N PRO A 404 21.68 15.85 19.16
CA PRO A 404 22.78 16.61 19.75
C PRO A 404 22.63 16.80 21.26
N SER A 405 23.32 15.96 22.02
CA SER A 405 23.27 15.89 23.49
C SER A 405 24.69 15.78 24.06
N PRO A 406 25.19 16.80 24.79
CA PRO A 406 24.67 18.17 24.91
C PRO A 406 24.64 18.91 23.55
N PRO A 407 23.87 20.01 23.38
CA PRO A 407 23.21 20.81 24.40
C PRO A 407 21.72 20.49 24.65
N LEU A 408 21.08 19.64 23.83
CA LEU A 408 19.66 19.31 23.96
C LEU A 408 19.49 17.96 24.68
N SER A 409 18.43 17.80 25.47
CA SER A 409 18.13 16.52 26.12
C SER A 409 17.54 15.53 25.12
N LYS A 410 17.95 14.26 25.19
CA LYS A 410 17.36 13.20 24.35
C LYS A 410 15.86 13.01 24.60
N GLU A 411 15.31 13.52 25.71
CA GLU A 411 13.86 13.57 25.93
C GLU A 411 13.11 14.46 24.91
N CYS A 412 13.79 15.40 24.24
CA CYS A 412 13.17 16.23 23.20
C CYS A 412 12.82 15.50 21.91
N ILE A 413 13.27 14.25 21.70
CA ILE A 413 12.93 13.51 20.47
C ILE A 413 11.40 13.33 20.42
N GLU A 414 10.78 13.86 19.37
CA GLU A 414 9.32 13.87 19.14
C GLU A 414 8.82 12.60 18.43
N PRO A 415 7.53 12.19 18.58
CA PRO A 415 6.94 11.04 17.89
C PRO A 415 7.01 11.11 16.36
N ASN A 416 7.23 12.30 15.82
CA ASN A 416 7.63 12.53 14.44
C ASN A 416 8.99 13.23 14.48
N PHE A 417 10.09 12.50 14.24
CA PHE A 417 11.43 13.10 14.37
C PHE A 417 11.66 14.29 13.42
N LEU A 418 10.87 14.41 12.34
CA LEU A 418 10.92 15.57 11.44
C LEU A 418 10.42 16.86 12.12
N ASP A 419 9.67 16.80 13.22
CA ASP A 419 9.27 17.99 13.99
C ASP A 419 10.40 18.55 14.86
N ASN A 420 11.47 17.78 15.10
CA ASN A 420 12.70 18.28 15.73
C ASN A 420 13.57 19.11 14.77
N PHE A 421 13.21 19.22 13.50
CA PHE A 421 13.92 20.05 12.53
C PHE A 421 13.08 21.29 12.15
N PRO A 422 13.71 22.46 11.98
CA PRO A 422 13.00 23.70 11.68
C PRO A 422 12.16 23.61 10.41
N SER A 423 11.15 24.48 10.30
CA SER A 423 10.38 24.62 9.07
C SER A 423 11.23 25.15 7.91
N SER A 424 12.34 25.85 8.18
CA SER A 424 13.26 26.48 7.21
C SER A 424 14.30 25.55 6.58
N ASP A 425 14.43 24.30 7.03
CA ASP A 425 15.41 23.37 6.45
C ASP A 425 14.92 22.80 5.10
N ILE A 426 15.66 23.11 4.03
CA ILE A 426 15.34 22.75 2.64
C ILE A 426 15.26 21.21 2.45
N LEU A 427 16.18 20.45 3.06
CA LEU A 427 16.21 18.99 2.92
C LEU A 427 15.01 18.36 3.63
N VAL A 428 14.67 18.88 4.81
CA VAL A 428 13.50 18.44 5.57
C VAL A 428 12.21 18.87 4.85
N PHE A 429 12.15 20.05 4.24
CA PHE A 429 11.03 20.49 3.41
C PHE A 429 10.77 19.54 2.23
N PHE A 430 11.81 19.10 1.51
CA PHE A 430 11.67 18.10 0.46
C PHE A 430 11.18 16.76 1.02
N ALA A 431 11.71 16.27 2.15
CA ALA A 431 11.22 15.05 2.79
C ALA A 431 9.74 15.14 3.18
N ARG A 432 9.33 16.21 3.87
CA ARG A 432 7.93 16.46 4.26
C ARG A 432 7.01 16.50 3.04
N THR A 433 7.46 17.08 1.93
CA THR A 433 6.70 17.17 0.67
C THR A 433 6.58 15.82 -0.03
N CYS A 434 7.67 15.05 -0.15
CA CYS A 434 7.64 13.68 -0.70
C CYS A 434 6.75 12.74 0.14
N LEU A 435 6.84 12.83 1.48
CA LEU A 435 5.99 12.08 2.41
C LEU A 435 4.51 12.48 2.31
N LEU A 436 4.21 13.76 2.08
CA LEU A 436 2.84 14.25 1.86
C LEU A 436 2.25 13.67 0.54
N PHE A 437 3.01 13.65 -0.55
CA PHE A 437 2.59 13.01 -1.81
C PHE A 437 2.44 11.48 -1.68
N GLN A 438 3.28 10.81 -0.89
CA GLN A 438 3.10 9.40 -0.55
C GLN A 438 1.81 9.17 0.24
N MET A 439 1.56 9.93 1.30
CA MET A 439 0.36 9.70 2.14
C MET A 439 -0.93 10.02 1.41
N THR A 440 -0.97 11.08 0.60
CA THR A 440 -2.15 11.42 -0.22
C THR A 440 -2.47 10.37 -1.29
N THR A 441 -1.48 9.58 -1.75
CA THR A 441 -1.70 8.47 -2.71
C THR A 441 -1.99 7.13 -2.05
N VAL A 442 -1.46 6.86 -0.84
CA VAL A 442 -1.73 5.63 -0.07
C VAL A 442 -3.05 5.71 0.71
N TYR A 443 -3.47 6.89 1.18
CA TYR A 443 -4.69 7.06 1.97
C TYR A 443 -5.98 6.55 1.26
N PRO A 444 -6.19 6.80 -0.05
CA PRO A 444 -7.30 6.21 -0.79
C PRO A 444 -7.25 4.67 -0.91
N LEU A 445 -6.05 4.06 -0.92
CA LEU A 445 -5.89 2.61 -0.95
C LEU A 445 -6.32 1.98 0.38
N LEU A 446 -5.96 2.60 1.51
CA LEU A 446 -6.43 2.18 2.84
C LEU A 446 -7.96 2.31 2.96
N GLY A 447 -8.53 3.42 2.47
CA GLY A 447 -9.99 3.61 2.42
C GLY A 447 -10.70 2.56 1.56
N TYR A 448 -10.11 2.16 0.43
CA TYR A 448 -10.61 1.05 -0.40
C TYR A 448 -10.58 -0.29 0.36
N LEU A 449 -9.52 -0.59 1.12
CA LEU A 449 -9.44 -1.81 1.93
C LEU A 449 -10.50 -1.83 3.04
N VAL A 450 -10.69 -0.73 3.77
CA VAL A 450 -11.77 -0.57 4.77
C VAL A 450 -13.14 -0.79 4.11
N ARG A 451 -13.37 -0.21 2.93
CA ARG A 451 -14.61 -0.38 2.15
C ARG A 451 -14.84 -1.85 1.78
N VAL A 452 -13.85 -2.54 1.25
CA VAL A 452 -13.98 -3.95 0.84
C VAL A 452 -14.28 -4.85 2.04
N GLN A 453 -13.55 -4.71 3.14
CA GLN A 453 -13.76 -5.53 4.35
C GLN A 453 -15.14 -5.27 4.98
N LEU A 454 -15.55 -4.00 5.12
CA LEU A 454 -16.80 -3.65 5.79
C LEU A 454 -18.03 -3.93 4.90
N MET A 455 -17.98 -3.55 3.62
CA MET A 455 -19.13 -3.71 2.71
C MET A 455 -19.30 -5.15 2.24
N GLY A 456 -18.20 -5.85 1.92
CA GLY A 456 -18.25 -7.26 1.54
C GLY A 456 -18.79 -8.15 2.67
N GLN A 457 -18.53 -7.80 3.93
CA GLN A 457 -19.11 -8.51 5.08
C GLN A 457 -20.59 -8.18 5.32
N LEU A 458 -20.96 -6.90 5.31
CA LEU A 458 -22.31 -6.46 5.70
C LEU A 458 -23.35 -6.66 4.58
N PHE A 459 -22.95 -6.51 3.33
CA PHE A 459 -23.86 -6.49 2.17
C PHE A 459 -23.58 -7.62 1.17
N GLY A 460 -22.51 -8.41 1.36
CA GLY A 460 -22.05 -9.43 0.39
C GLY A 460 -21.36 -8.84 -0.85
N ASP A 461 -21.64 -7.59 -1.20
CA ASP A 461 -21.08 -6.88 -2.35
C ASP A 461 -19.95 -5.92 -1.99
N HIS A 462 -18.91 -5.92 -2.83
CA HIS A 462 -17.74 -5.03 -2.73
C HIS A 462 -18.07 -3.53 -2.95
N TYR A 463 -19.24 -3.24 -3.53
CA TYR A 463 -19.72 -1.88 -3.81
C TYR A 463 -21.27 -1.89 -3.89
N PRO A 464 -21.99 -1.83 -2.76
CA PRO A 464 -23.45 -1.96 -2.75
C PRO A 464 -24.15 -0.73 -3.36
N SER A 465 -23.73 0.49 -2.99
CA SER A 465 -24.17 1.74 -3.64
C SER A 465 -23.27 2.91 -3.28
N PHE A 466 -23.34 3.99 -4.08
CA PHE A 466 -22.56 5.21 -3.84
C PHE A 466 -22.85 5.84 -2.47
N LEU A 467 -24.12 5.89 -2.04
CA LEU A 467 -24.49 6.51 -0.76
C LEU A 467 -23.88 5.78 0.45
N HIS A 468 -23.89 4.44 0.45
CA HIS A 468 -23.31 3.64 1.53
C HIS A 468 -21.80 3.87 1.64
N VAL A 469 -21.10 3.94 0.50
CA VAL A 469 -19.66 4.21 0.44
C VAL A 469 -19.34 5.65 0.86
N PHE A 470 -20.17 6.62 0.44
CA PHE A 470 -20.00 8.02 0.80
C PHE A 470 -20.18 8.27 2.30
N ILE A 471 -21.17 7.62 2.94
CA ILE A 471 -21.39 7.69 4.40
C ILE A 471 -20.17 7.11 5.16
N LEU A 472 -19.66 5.95 4.73
CA LEU A 472 -18.44 5.36 5.30
C LEU A 472 -17.23 6.31 5.17
N ASN A 473 -17.03 6.90 3.99
CA ASN A 473 -15.95 7.83 3.73
C ASN A 473 -16.07 9.10 4.59
N ILE A 474 -17.27 9.64 4.79
CA ILE A 474 -17.52 10.76 5.71
C ILE A 474 -17.18 10.39 7.15
N PHE A 475 -17.57 9.21 7.63
CA PHE A 475 -17.26 8.76 8.99
C PHE A 475 -15.74 8.68 9.23
N VAL A 476 -15.00 8.04 8.31
CA VAL A 476 -13.54 7.87 8.43
C VAL A 476 -12.81 9.21 8.34
N VAL A 477 -13.18 10.08 7.40
CA VAL A 477 -12.60 11.43 7.30
C VAL A 477 -12.95 12.27 8.52
N GLY A 478 -14.19 12.21 9.01
CA GLY A 478 -14.64 12.91 10.20
C GLY A 478 -13.83 12.53 11.46
N ALA A 479 -13.56 11.23 11.65
CA ALA A 479 -12.69 10.75 12.72
C ALA A 479 -11.26 11.29 12.61
N GLY A 480 -10.68 11.30 11.40
CA GLY A 480 -9.35 11.87 11.15
C GLY A 480 -9.26 13.37 11.43
N VAL A 481 -10.25 14.15 10.97
CA VAL A 481 -10.34 15.60 11.19
C VAL A 481 -10.52 15.92 12.68
N LEU A 482 -11.41 15.19 13.37
CA LEU A 482 -11.69 15.41 14.78
C LEU A 482 -10.46 15.12 15.64
N MET A 483 -9.74 14.03 15.37
CA MET A 483 -8.49 13.71 16.08
C MET A 483 -7.39 14.74 15.80
N ALA A 484 -7.19 15.14 14.54
CA ALA A 484 -6.19 16.14 14.16
C ALA A 484 -6.48 17.54 14.75
N ARG A 485 -7.74 17.86 15.02
CA ARG A 485 -8.16 19.09 15.69
C ARG A 485 -7.89 19.07 17.19
N PHE A 486 -8.38 18.05 17.90
CA PHE A 486 -8.44 18.06 19.37
C PHE A 486 -7.25 17.36 20.05
N TYR A 487 -6.72 16.27 19.47
CA TYR A 487 -5.67 15.46 20.09
C TYR A 487 -4.63 14.97 19.06
N PRO A 488 -3.80 15.86 18.48
CA PRO A 488 -2.82 15.51 17.44
C PRO A 488 -1.57 14.75 17.95
N ASN A 489 -1.67 13.97 19.05
CA ASN A 489 -0.55 13.19 19.57
C ASN A 489 -0.47 11.81 18.90
N ILE A 490 0.38 11.72 17.89
CA ILE A 490 0.61 10.52 17.07
C ILE A 490 0.97 9.29 17.92
N GLY A 491 1.87 9.43 18.90
CA GLY A 491 2.30 8.33 19.77
C GLY A 491 1.16 7.75 20.59
N SER A 492 0.31 8.62 21.16
CA SER A 492 -0.88 8.20 21.91
C SER A 492 -1.93 7.50 21.04
N ILE A 493 -2.15 7.98 19.81
CA ILE A 493 -3.11 7.37 18.87
C ILE A 493 -2.63 5.96 18.46
N ILE A 494 -1.38 5.84 17.98
CA ILE A 494 -0.79 4.55 17.59
C ILE A 494 -0.87 3.54 18.74
N ARG A 495 -0.50 3.97 19.95
CA ARG A 495 -0.57 3.16 21.16
C ARG A 495 -2.01 2.71 21.49
N ALA A 496 -2.98 3.63 21.44
CA ALA A 496 -4.38 3.32 21.75
C ALA A 496 -5.01 2.35 20.74
N CYS A 497 -4.79 2.57 19.44
CA CYS A 497 -5.27 1.68 18.38
C CYS A 497 -4.77 0.24 18.54
N VAL A 498 -3.55 0.05 19.06
CA VAL A 498 -2.98 -1.28 19.32
C VAL A 498 -3.50 -1.89 20.62
N TYR A 499 -3.64 -1.13 21.73
CA TYR A 499 -4.24 -1.69 22.95
C TYR A 499 -5.70 -2.17 22.72
N THR A 500 -6.50 -1.40 21.98
CA THR A 500 -7.88 -1.78 21.60
C THR A 500 -7.94 -2.92 20.57
N ALA A 501 -6.80 -3.35 20.01
CA ALA A 501 -6.71 -4.52 19.14
C ALA A 501 -6.12 -5.77 19.83
N VAL A 502 -5.70 -5.63 21.09
CA VAL A 502 -5.11 -6.71 21.92
C VAL A 502 -6.05 -7.11 23.08
N LEU A 503 -6.97 -6.23 23.46
CA LEU A 503 -8.13 -6.48 24.34
C LEU A 503 -9.32 -7.06 23.55
#